data_AF-A0A7C6YQ74-F1
#
_entry.id   AF-A0A7C6YQ74-F1
#
_cell.length_a   1.000
_cell.length_b   1.000
_cell.length_c   1.000
_cell.angle_alpha   90.00
_cell.angle_beta   90.00
_cell.angle_gamma   90.00
#
_symmetry.space_group_name_H-M   'P 1'
#
loop_
_entity.id
_entity.type
_entity.pdbx_description
1 polymer ?
#
loop_
_entity_poly.entity_id
_entity_poly.type
_entity_poly.pdbx_seq_one_letter_code
_entity_poly.pdbx_strand_id
1 'polypeptide(L)' 'MKDFAMELEDKLAIIHDELKTGKYEPSPVKRVEIEKGDGGKRPLVRATLTIKAKALGL' A
#
# COMPACT_ATOMS: atom_id res chain seq x y z
N MET A 1 22.56 0.08 4.89
CA MET A 1 21.21 0.34 4.35
C MET A 1 20.69 -1.01 3.85
N LYS A 2 19.46 -1.41 4.16
CA LYS A 2 18.89 -2.60 3.51
C LYS A 2 18.58 -2.21 2.07
N ASP A 3 19.11 -2.96 1.10
CA ASP A 3 18.88 -2.68 -0.31
C ASP A 3 17.40 -2.86 -0.63
N PHE A 4 16.75 -1.75 -0.96
CA PHE A 4 15.35 -1.70 -1.35
C PHE A 4 15.01 -2.73 -2.44
N ALA A 5 15.99 -3.02 -3.32
CA ALA A 5 15.87 -4.02 -4.38
C ALA A 5 15.69 -5.44 -3.85
N MET A 6 16.49 -5.88 -2.86
CA MET A 6 16.36 -7.22 -2.28
C MET A 6 15.01 -7.39 -1.56
N GLU A 7 14.57 -6.36 -0.85
CA GLU A 7 13.29 -6.39 -0.14
C GLU A 7 12.08 -6.38 -1.09
N LEU A 8 12.27 -5.96 -2.34
CA LEU A 8 11.21 -5.92 -3.36
C LEU A 8 10.97 -7.30 -3.99
N GLU A 9 12.03 -8.06 -4.29
CA GLU A 9 11.93 -9.40 -4.88
C GLU A 9 11.16 -10.36 -3.96
N ASP A 10 11.52 -10.38 -2.67
CA ASP A 10 10.83 -11.20 -1.67
C ASP A 10 9.35 -10.82 -1.54
N LYS A 11 9.05 -9.51 -1.51
CA LYS A 11 7.67 -9.03 -1.43
C LYS A 11 6.85 -9.39 -2.67
N LEU A 12 7.44 -9.30 -3.86
CA LEU A 12 6.78 -9.68 -5.10
C LEU A 12 6.43 -11.16 -5.12
N ALA A 13 7.35 -12.03 -4.70
CA ALA A 13 7.12 -13.46 -4.61
C ALA A 13 5.95 -13.79 -3.66
N ILE A 14 5.91 -13.16 -2.49
CA ILE A 14 4.84 -13.32 -1.51
C ILE A 14 3.49 -12.84 -2.07
N ILE A 15 3.43 -11.62 -2.64
CA ILE A 15 2.19 -11.07 -3.21
C ILE A 15 1.63 -11.98 -4.30
N HIS A 16 2.50 -12.49 -5.17
CA HIS A 16 2.10 -13.36 -6.26
C HIS A 16 1.52 -14.70 -5.76
N ASP A 17 2.08 -15.29 -4.71
CA ASP A 17 1.52 -16.51 -4.11
C ASP A 17 0.18 -16.26 -3.39
N GLU A 18 0.07 -15.16 -2.65
CA GLU A 18 -1.17 -14.78 -1.97
C GLU A 18 -2.30 -14.45 -2.95
N LEU A 19 -2.00 -13.82 -4.09
CA LEU A 19 -2.97 -13.57 -5.16
C LEU A 19 -3.45 -14.89 -5.80
N LYS A 20 -2.53 -15.83 -6.07
CA LYS A 20 -2.88 -17.14 -6.63
C LYS A 20 -3.72 -17.99 -5.70
N THR A 21 -3.45 -17.91 -4.39
CA THR A 21 -4.15 -18.70 -3.37
C THR A 21 -5.40 -18.00 -2.83
N GLY A 22 -5.72 -16.79 -3.30
CA GLY A 22 -6.87 -16.01 -2.85
C GLY A 22 -6.73 -15.44 -1.43
N LYS A 23 -5.51 -15.44 -0.87
CA LYS A 23 -5.20 -14.97 0.49
C LYS A 23 -4.76 -13.51 0.55
N TYR A 24 -4.67 -12.85 -0.60
CA TYR A 24 -4.24 -11.47 -0.70
C TYR A 24 -5.23 -10.50 -0.02
N GLU A 25 -4.74 -9.74 0.96
CA GLU A 25 -5.52 -8.70 1.65
C GLU A 25 -4.95 -7.29 1.37
N PRO A 26 -5.62 -6.47 0.53
CA PRO A 26 -5.14 -5.14 0.21
C PRO A 26 -5.12 -4.24 1.44
N SER A 27 -4.05 -3.45 1.58
CA SER A 27 -3.92 -2.49 2.68
C SER A 27 -4.95 -1.35 2.57
N PRO A 28 -5.42 -0.81 3.71
CA PRO A 28 -6.33 0.33 3.76
C PRO A 28 -5.75 1.55 3.03
N VAL A 29 -6.64 2.26 2.36
CA VAL A 29 -6.25 3.40 1.52
C VAL A 29 -6.05 4.65 2.38
N LYS A 30 -4.91 5.33 2.20
CA LYS A 30 -4.59 6.54 2.97
C LYS A 30 -5.11 7.77 2.22
N ARG A 31 -5.86 8.63 2.91
CA ARG A 31 -6.27 9.94 2.38
C ARG A 31 -5.13 10.94 2.52
N VAL A 32 -4.83 11.63 1.42
CA VAL A 32 -3.82 12.67 1.36
C VAL A 32 -4.45 13.90 0.73
N GLU A 33 -4.34 15.05 1.38
CA GLU A 33 -4.71 16.33 0.77
C GLU A 33 -3.49 16.91 0.06
N ILE A 34 -3.62 17.22 -1.23
CA ILE A 34 -2.62 17.99 -1.96
C ILE A 34 -3.15 19.37 -2.29
N GLU A 35 -2.28 20.37 -2.24
CA GLU A 35 -2.60 21.72 -2.68
C GLU A 35 -2.62 21.80 -4.20
N LYS A 36 -3.60 22.52 -4.76
CA LYS A 36 -3.63 22.94 -6.15
C LYS A 36 -2.88 24.27 -6.29
N GLY A 37 -2.36 24.57 -7.49
CA GLY A 37 -1.72 25.86 -7.78
C GLY A 37 -2.65 27.06 -7.58
N ASP A 38 -3.96 26.82 -7.66
CA ASP A 38 -5.07 27.75 -7.49
C ASP A 38 -5.59 27.84 -6.03
N GLY A 39 -4.85 27.27 -5.06
CA GLY A 39 -5.10 27.42 -3.62
C GLY A 39 -6.16 26.48 -3.02
N GLY A 40 -6.86 25.70 -3.84
CA GLY A 40 -7.79 24.67 -3.38
C GLY A 40 -7.09 23.37 -2.99
N LYS A 41 -7.68 22.57 -2.08
CA LYS A 41 -7.18 21.22 -1.77
C LYS A 41 -7.85 20.17 -2.65
N ARG A 42 -7.07 19.22 -3.18
CA ARG A 42 -7.59 18.01 -3.86
C ARG A 42 -7.39 16.81 -2.93
N PRO A 43 -8.47 16.15 -2.47
CA PRO A 43 -8.34 14.90 -1.77
C PRO A 43 -7.87 13.84 -2.77
N LEU A 44 -6.69 13.29 -2.53
CA LEU A 44 -6.16 12.12 -3.19
C LEU A 44 -6.20 10.93 -2.25
N VAL A 45 -6.30 9.77 -2.88
CA VAL A 45 -6.40 8.50 -2.18
C VAL A 45 -5.19 7.70 -2.65
N ARG A 46 -4.23 7.48 -1.74
CA ARG A 46 -3.00 6.74 -2.02
C ARG A 46 -3.19 5.29 -1.58
N ALA A 47 -3.17 4.38 -2.55
CA ALA A 47 -3.08 2.95 -2.30
C ALA A 47 -1.61 2.53 -2.14
N THR A 48 -1.36 1.56 -1.26
CA THR A 48 -0.06 0.91 -1.12
C THR A 48 -0.18 -0.49 -1.72
N LEU A 49 0.78 -0.91 -2.55
CA LEU A 49 0.80 -2.24 -3.17
C LEU A 49 1.20 -3.36 -2.19
N THR A 50 1.48 -3.01 -0.93
CA THR A 50 1.92 -3.92 0.12
C THR A 50 0.74 -4.45 0.92
N ILE A 51 0.90 -5.67 1.42
CA ILE A 51 -0.12 -6.45 2.13
C ILE A 51 0.06 -6.29 3.65
N LYS A 52 -1.08 -6.32 4.34
CA LYS A 52 -1.35 -6.33 5.80
C LYS A 52 -1.49 -4.96 6.49
N ALA A 53 -2.76 -4.64 6.80
CA ALA A 53 -3.12 -3.92 8.02
C ALA A 53 -4.14 -4.74 8.82
N LYS A 54 -3.71 -5.30 9.95
CA LYS A 54 -4.61 -5.82 10.99
C LYS A 54 -4.24 -5.15 12.31
N ALA A 55 -5.01 -4.13 12.69
CA ALA A 55 -5.08 -3.50 14.02
C ALA A 55 -6.27 -2.52 13.95
N LEU A 56 -7.31 -2.54 14.79
CA LEU A 56 -7.56 -3.19 16.07
C LEU A 56 -9.00 -3.71 16.10
N GLY A 57 -9.21 -4.84 16.77
CA GLY A 57 -10.48 -5.06 17.44
C GLY A 57 -10.57 -4.09 18.61
N LEU A 58 -11.43 -3.09 18.46
CA LEU A 58 -12.08 -2.28 19.50
C LEU A 58 -13.47 -1.95 18.95
#